data_AF-A0A9J7LMJ5-F1
#
_entry.id   AF-A0A9J7LMJ5-F1
#
_cell.length_a   1.000
_cell.length_b   1.000
_cell.length_c   1.000
_cell.angle_alpha   90.00
_cell.angle_beta   90.00
_cell.angle_gamma   90.00
#
_symmetry.space_group_name_H-M   'P 1'
#
loop_
_entity.id
_entity.type
_entity.pdbx_description
1 polymer ?
#
loop_
_entity_poly.entity_id
_entity_poly.type
_entity_poly.pdbx_seq_one_letter_code
_entity_poly.pdbx_strand_id
1 'polypeptide(L)'
;MAGQVNPDLAKERQNASFNTQELTNLLYGGAEKVRRRRYIESLAISDPAYSSDDPTFMSREELYSSGLKRCITMLQRVKELNIAEEDLDTYRK
;
A
#
# COMPACT_ATOMS: atom_id res chain seq x y z
N MET A 1 -1.32 9.51 15.31
CA MET A 1 -0.77 10.88 15.40
C MET A 1 -0.46 11.34 13.99
N ALA A 2 -1.24 12.27 13.43
CA ALA A 2 -0.89 12.85 12.13
C ALA A 2 0.39 13.67 12.34
N GLY A 3 1.52 13.17 11.82
CA GLY A 3 2.80 13.85 11.90
C GLY A 3 2.69 15.21 11.21
N GLN A 4 3.20 16.25 11.88
CA GLN A 4 3.27 17.59 11.31
C GLN A 4 3.99 17.53 9.96
N VAL A 5 3.31 17.92 8.89
CA VAL A 5 3.89 17.92 7.53
C VAL A 5 5.01 18.96 7.50
N ASN A 6 6.16 18.58 6.92
CA ASN A 6 7.27 19.51 6.73
C ASN A 6 6.78 20.75 5.93
N PRO A 7 7.04 21.99 6.40
CA PRO A 7 6.57 23.21 5.76
C PRO A 7 7.01 23.35 4.30
N ASP A 8 8.21 22.88 3.93
CA ASP A 8 8.68 22.93 2.55
C ASP A 8 7.85 22.00 1.66
N LEU A 9 7.53 20.79 2.14
CA LEU A 9 6.64 19.88 1.43
C LEU A 9 5.22 20.45 1.30
N ALA A 10 4.74 21.18 2.32
CA ALA A 10 3.43 21.82 2.25
C ALA A 10 3.40 22.92 1.18
N LYS A 11 4.45 23.75 1.11
CA LYS A 11 4.61 24.80 0.09
C LYS A 11 4.63 24.21 -1.32
N GLU A 12 5.42 23.16 -1.56
CA GLU A 12 5.49 22.50 -2.88
C GLU A 12 4.16 21.85 -3.26
N ARG A 13 3.45 21.23 -2.31
CA ARG A 13 2.10 20.66 -2.57
C ARG A 13 1.07 21.72 -2.92
N GLN A 14 1.17 22.92 -2.35
CA GLN A 14 0.26 24.05 -2.65
C GLN A 14 0.55 24.67 -4.02
N ASN A 15 1.80 24.64 -4.47
CA ASN A 15 2.22 25.20 -5.76
C ASN A 15 1.86 24.31 -6.97
N ALA A 16 1.29 23.12 -6.75
CA ALA A 16 0.92 22.20 -7.82
C ALA A 16 -0.13 22.84 -8.76
N SER A 17 0.11 22.79 -10.06
CA SER A 17 -0.76 23.38 -11.10
C SER A 17 -1.93 22.48 -11.52
N PHE A 18 -2.05 21.28 -10.94
CA PHE A 18 -3.07 20.29 -11.28
C PHE A 18 -3.55 19.54 -10.04
N ASN A 19 -4.72 18.92 -10.15
CA ASN A 19 -5.28 18.10 -9.08
C ASN A 19 -4.64 16.71 -9.06
N THR A 20 -3.90 16.41 -7.99
CA THR A 20 -3.22 15.12 -7.81
C THR A 20 -4.18 13.94 -7.70
N GLN A 21 -5.40 14.15 -7.18
CA GLN A 21 -6.40 13.10 -7.08
C GLN A 21 -6.97 12.73 -8.46
N GLU A 22 -7.16 13.70 -9.34
CA GLU A 22 -7.57 13.46 -10.73
C GLU A 22 -6.49 12.71 -11.49
N LEU A 23 -5.22 13.11 -11.35
CA LEU A 23 -4.10 12.36 -11.93
C LEU A 23 -4.04 10.92 -11.41
N THR A 24 -4.23 10.72 -10.10
CA THR A 24 -4.26 9.39 -9.49
C THR A 24 -5.37 8.53 -10.10
N ASN A 25 -6.58 9.09 -10.23
CA ASN A 25 -7.71 8.41 -10.85
C ASN A 25 -7.43 8.08 -12.32
N LEU A 26 -6.77 8.97 -13.06
CA LEU A 26 -6.38 8.73 -14.44
C LEU A 26 -5.39 7.56 -14.56
N LEU A 27 -4.34 7.55 -13.73
CA LEU A 27 -3.30 6.51 -13.77
C LEU A 27 -3.85 5.12 -13.40
N TYR A 28 -4.75 5.04 -12.43
CA TYR A 28 -5.30 3.78 -11.95
C TYR A 28 -6.64 3.38 -12.59
N GLY A 29 -7.05 4.07 -13.66
CA GLY A 29 -8.22 3.68 -14.44
C GLY A 29 -9.57 3.96 -13.78
N GLY A 30 -9.64 4.95 -12.89
CA GLY A 30 -10.88 5.49 -12.33
C GLY A 30 -10.87 5.65 -10.81
N ALA A 31 -11.79 6.47 -10.31
CA ALA A 31 -11.91 6.74 -8.88
C ALA A 31 -12.28 5.47 -8.07
N GLU A 32 -13.14 4.60 -8.59
CA GLU A 32 -13.52 3.36 -7.89
C GLU A 32 -12.32 2.43 -7.68
N LYS A 33 -11.48 2.23 -8.69
CA LYS A 33 -10.27 1.40 -8.60
C LYS A 33 -9.28 1.96 -7.57
N VAL A 34 -9.10 3.28 -7.55
CA VAL A 34 -8.28 3.95 -6.53
C VAL A 34 -8.85 3.75 -5.13
N ARG A 35 -10.18 3.90 -4.94
CA ARG A 35 -10.81 3.70 -3.63
C ARG A 35 -10.67 2.26 -3.15
N ARG A 36 -10.89 1.28 -4.03
CA ARG A 36 -10.72 -0.15 -3.72
C ARG A 36 -9.27 -0.48 -3.35
N ARG A 37 -8.30 0.03 -4.10
CA ARG A 37 -6.87 -0.17 -3.81
C ARG A 37 -6.47 0.44 -2.47
N ARG A 38 -6.86 1.68 -2.19
CA ARG A 38 -6.60 2.34 -0.90
C ARG A 38 -7.24 1.60 0.27
N TYR A 39 -8.43 1.01 0.07
CA TYR A 39 -9.08 0.17 1.08
C TYR A 39 -8.22 -1.07 1.40
N ILE A 40 -7.76 -1.81 0.39
CA ILE A 40 -6.90 -2.98 0.60
C ILE A 40 -5.56 -2.59 1.24
N GLU A 41 -4.93 -1.49 0.77
CA GLU A 41 -3.71 -0.94 1.38
C GLU A 41 -3.93 -0.61 2.86
N SER A 42 -5.08 -0.02 3.22
CA SER A 42 -5.39 0.28 4.63
C SER A 42 -5.56 -0.98 5.49
N LEU A 43 -6.11 -2.06 4.95
CA LEU A 43 -6.20 -3.35 5.65
C LEU A 43 -4.82 -3.96 5.88
N ALA A 44 -3.93 -3.90 4.88
CA ALA A 44 -2.57 -4.40 5.01
C ALA A 44 -1.74 -3.57 6.01
N ILE A 45 -1.84 -2.24 5.98
CA ILE A 45 -1.11 -1.34 6.89
C ILE A 45 -1.58 -1.49 8.34
N SER A 46 -2.88 -1.74 8.55
CA SER A 46 -3.44 -1.88 9.89
C SER A 46 -3.23 -3.27 10.51
N ASP A 47 -2.95 -4.30 9.71
CA ASP A 47 -2.75 -5.66 10.21
C ASP A 47 -1.34 -5.81 10.84
N PRO A 48 -1.25 -6.13 12.15
CA PRO A 48 0.02 -6.34 12.85
C PRO A 48 0.88 -7.44 12.22
N ALA A 49 0.29 -8.38 11.47
CA ALA A 49 1.04 -9.42 10.78
C ALA A 49 2.03 -8.88 9.73
N TYR A 50 1.82 -7.65 9.25
CA TYR A 50 2.73 -6.94 8.33
C TYR A 50 3.60 -5.88 9.01
N SER A 51 3.42 -5.64 10.31
CA SER A 51 4.32 -4.80 11.11
C SER A 51 5.64 -5.54 11.33
N SER A 52 6.49 -5.54 10.31
CA SER A 52 7.82 -6.16 10.35
C SER A 52 8.88 -5.08 10.53
N ASP A 53 9.97 -5.46 11.19
CA ASP A 53 11.16 -4.61 11.30
C ASP A 53 11.74 -4.30 9.91
N ASP A 54 12.53 -3.23 9.83
CA ASP A 54 13.20 -2.84 8.59
C ASP A 54 14.11 -4.00 8.11
N PRO A 55 13.90 -4.50 6.87
CA PRO A 55 14.69 -5.57 6.28
C PRO A 55 16.20 -5.38 6.36
N THR A 56 16.67 -4.13 6.45
CA THR A 56 18.10 -3.77 6.55
C THR A 56 18.76 -4.32 7.81
N PHE A 57 17.99 -4.54 8.88
CA PHE A 57 18.50 -5.06 10.16
C PHE A 57 18.33 -6.58 10.30
N MET A 58 17.78 -7.26 9.29
CA MET A 58 17.57 -8.71 9.32
C MET A 58 18.74 -9.46 8.71
N SER A 59 19.12 -10.59 9.32
CA SER A 59 19.97 -11.58 8.66
C SER A 59 19.25 -12.20 7.47
N ARG A 60 20.01 -12.88 6.59
CA ARG A 60 19.44 -13.53 5.39
C ARG A 60 18.38 -14.59 5.73
N GLU A 61 18.55 -15.31 6.84
CA GLU A 61 17.61 -16.34 7.31
C GLU A 61 16.33 -15.73 7.87
N GLU A 62 16.45 -14.63 8.64
CA GLU A 62 15.32 -13.87 9.16
C GLU A 62 14.53 -13.20 8.03
N LEU A 63 15.21 -12.65 7.02
CA LEU A 63 14.56 -12.08 5.84
C LEU A 63 13.77 -13.14 5.06
N TYR A 64 14.33 -14.34 4.92
CA TYR A 64 13.64 -15.44 4.25
C TYR A 64 12.40 -15.90 5.03
N SER A 65 12.54 -16.14 6.33
CA SER A 65 11.44 -16.61 7.18
C SER A 65 10.32 -15.57 7.33
N SER A 66 10.67 -14.29 7.50
CA SER A 66 9.71 -13.19 7.53
C SER A 66 8.99 -13.03 6.18
N GLY A 67 9.70 -13.15 5.06
CA GLY A 67 9.12 -13.16 3.72
C GLY A 67 8.10 -14.28 3.53
N LEU A 68 8.45 -15.51 3.91
CA LEU A 68 7.54 -16.65 3.87
C LEU A 68 6.29 -16.42 4.74
N LYS A 69 6.48 -15.95 5.97
CA LYS A 69 5.36 -15.64 6.89
C LYS A 69 4.41 -14.63 6.24
N ARG A 70 4.93 -13.55 5.64
CA ARG A 70 4.11 -12.53 4.96
C ARG A 70 3.34 -13.09 3.78
N CYS A 71 3.95 -13.95 2.97
CA CYS A 71 3.27 -14.60 1.85
C CYS A 71 2.12 -15.51 2.32
N ILE A 72 2.34 -16.29 3.38
CA ILE A 72 1.29 -17.18 3.93
C ILE A 72 0.13 -16.34 4.50
N THR A 73 0.43 -15.30 5.29
CA THR A 73 -0.58 -14.38 5.81
C THR A 73 -1.36 -13.72 4.67
N MET A 74 -0.68 -13.28 3.60
CA MET A 74 -1.34 -12.70 2.43
C MET A 74 -2.35 -13.68 1.82
N LEU A 75 -1.96 -14.94 1.60
CA LEU A 75 -2.86 -15.94 1.04
C LEU A 75 -4.07 -16.21 1.95
N GLN A 76 -3.89 -16.18 3.28
CA GLN A 76 -4.99 -16.29 4.24
C GLN A 76 -5.94 -15.09 4.14
N ARG A 77 -5.40 -13.86 4.16
CA ARG A 77 -6.20 -12.64 4.08
C ARG A 77 -6.95 -12.49 2.75
N VAL A 78 -6.34 -12.88 1.63
CA VAL A 78 -6.99 -12.89 0.32
C VAL A 78 -8.25 -13.77 0.35
N LYS A 79 -8.17 -14.94 1.00
CA LYS A 79 -9.32 -15.84 1.16
C LYS A 79 -10.37 -15.28 2.12
N GLU A 80 -9.96 -14.77 3.27
CA GLU A 80 -10.87 -14.24 4.30
C GLU A 80 -11.65 -13.01 3.83
N LEU A 81 -10.98 -12.11 3.10
CA LEU A 81 -11.52 -10.83 2.66
C LEU A 81 -12.15 -10.89 1.25
N ASN A 82 -12.18 -12.08 0.63
CA ASN A 82 -12.64 -12.32 -0.74
C ASN A 82 -12.04 -11.30 -1.73
N ILE A 83 -10.71 -11.11 -1.67
CA ILE A 83 -9.99 -10.22 -2.58
C ILE A 83 -9.95 -10.89 -3.95
N ALA A 84 -10.47 -10.23 -4.98
CA ALA A 84 -10.52 -10.78 -6.33
C ALA A 84 -9.14 -10.72 -7.00
N GLU A 85 -8.94 -11.50 -8.05
CA GLU A 85 -7.71 -11.43 -8.86
C GLU A 85 -7.50 -10.03 -9.47
N GLU A 86 -8.59 -9.36 -9.87
CA GLU A 86 -8.54 -7.98 -10.38
C GLU A 86 -8.03 -6.97 -9.34
N ASP A 87 -8.24 -7.23 -8.05
CA ASP A 87 -7.75 -6.38 -6.96
C ASP A 87 -6.24 -6.55 -6.72
N LEU A 88 -5.65 -7.67 -7.15
CA LEU A 88 -4.23 -8.00 -6.99
C LEU A 88 -3.38 -7.55 -8.19
N ASP A 89 -4.00 -7.15 -9.29
CA ASP A 89 -3.28 -6.78 -10.51
C ASP A 89 -2.51 -5.47 -10.29
N THR A 90 -1.19 -5.61 -10.16
CA THR A 90 -0.28 -4.49 -9.91
C THR A 90 0.24 -3.88 -11.23
N TYR A 91 0.02 -4.56 -12.36
CA TYR A 91 0.54 -4.17 -13.67
C TYR A 91 -0.51 -4.41 -14.76
N ARG A 92 -1.32 -3.38 -15.02
CA ARG A 92 -2.07 -3.30 -16.27
C ARG A 92 -1.05 -3.33 -17.43
N LYS A 93 -1.02 -4.43 -18.18
CA LYS A 93 -0.30 -4.51 -19.47
C LYS A 93 -0.84 -3.51 -20.48
#